data_AF-A0A3C7VW04-F1
#
_entry.id   AF-A0A3C7VW04-F1
#
_cell.length_a   1.000
_cell.length_b   1.000
_cell.length_c   1.000
_cell.angle_alpha   90.00
_cell.angle_beta   90.00
_cell.angle_gamma   90.00
#
_symmetry.space_group_name_H-M   'P 1'
#
loop_
_entity.id
_entity.type
_entity.pdbx_description
1 polymer ?
#
loop_
_entity_poly.entity_id
_entity_poly.type
_entity_poly.pdbx_seq_one_letter_code
_entity_poly.pdbx_strand_id
1 'polypeptide(L)'
;SRFGDEGAANYDRLCSAHGEAGAALFVYGRAGGDEAGPTRHPARQALEASAAVARAHGLDPARVVYARQNPVAIDAGAFHNDVVSVANRHVL
;
A
#
# COMPACT_ATOMS: atom_id res chain seq x y z
N SER A 1 -4.43 3.98 -15.38
CA SER A 1 -5.02 2.61 -15.36
C SER A 1 -5.80 2.45 -14.08
N ARG A 2 -6.99 1.81 -14.11
CA ARG A 2 -7.82 1.53 -12.92
C ARG A 2 -7.12 0.57 -11.94
N PHE A 3 -6.23 -0.28 -12.43
CA PHE A 3 -5.53 -1.31 -11.66
C PHE A 3 -4.02 -1.12 -11.72
N GLY A 4 -3.53 0.10 -11.46
CA GLY A 4 -2.08 0.30 -11.36
C GLY A 4 -1.53 -0.35 -10.11
N ASP A 5 -0.50 -1.18 -10.29
CA ASP A 5 0.14 -1.97 -9.26
C ASP A 5 1.67 -1.92 -9.44
N GLU A 6 2.38 -1.58 -8.37
CA GLU A 6 3.84 -1.51 -8.29
C GLU A 6 4.38 -2.55 -7.29
N GLY A 7 3.52 -3.46 -6.82
CA GLY A 7 3.90 -4.64 -6.05
C GLY A 7 4.47 -4.33 -4.67
N ALA A 8 5.54 -5.04 -4.31
CA ALA A 8 6.11 -5.04 -2.96
C ALA A 8 6.56 -3.66 -2.46
N ALA A 9 6.89 -2.73 -3.37
CA ALA A 9 7.26 -1.35 -3.03
C ALA A 9 6.16 -0.59 -2.27
N ASN A 10 4.92 -1.08 -2.30
CA ASN A 10 3.77 -0.54 -1.57
C ASN A 10 3.12 -1.55 -0.62
N TYR A 11 3.86 -2.59 -0.24
CA TYR A 11 3.40 -3.62 0.69
C TYR A 11 4.36 -3.73 1.87
N ASP A 12 3.78 -3.77 3.07
CA ASP A 12 4.47 -4.03 4.32
C ASP A 12 3.83 -5.20 5.06
N ARG A 13 4.59 -5.82 5.96
CA ARG A 13 4.10 -6.88 6.83
C ARG A 13 4.58 -6.69 8.26
N LEU A 14 3.64 -6.52 9.18
CA LEU A 14 3.92 -6.49 10.60
C LEU A 14 3.61 -7.84 11.25
N CYS A 15 4.52 -8.34 12.06
CA CYS A 15 4.40 -9.63 12.76
C CYS A 15 5.29 -9.69 14.00
N SER A 16 4.99 -10.61 14.92
CA SER A 16 5.88 -10.92 16.05
C SER A 16 7.20 -11.57 15.57
N ALA A 17 7.09 -12.58 14.72
CA ALA A 17 8.19 -13.28 14.05
C ALA A 17 7.83 -13.61 12.60
N HIS A 18 8.83 -13.84 11.73
CA HIS A 18 8.59 -13.98 10.29
C HIS A 18 7.74 -15.20 9.91
N GLY A 19 7.87 -16.31 10.64
CA GLY A 19 7.06 -17.52 10.43
C GLY A 19 5.65 -17.46 11.03
N GLU A 20 5.36 -16.46 11.87
CA GLU A 20 4.05 -16.30 12.52
C GLU A 20 3.11 -15.49 11.64
N ALA A 21 1.80 -15.67 11.82
CA ALA A 21 0.80 -14.87 11.13
C ALA A 21 0.99 -13.36 11.42
N GLY A 22 0.88 -12.54 10.39
CA GLY A 22 1.11 -11.09 10.46
C GLY A 22 -0.05 -10.29 9.89
N ALA A 23 -0.01 -8.97 10.09
CA ALA A 23 -0.87 -8.02 9.40
C ALA A 23 -0.18 -7.58 8.10
N ALA A 24 -0.92 -7.67 7.00
CA ALA A 24 -0.53 -7.16 5.69
C ALA A 24 -1.00 -5.70 5.57
N LEU A 25 -0.07 -4.79 5.28
CA LEU A 25 -0.35 -3.38 5.03
C LEU A 25 -0.14 -3.11 3.54
N PHE A 26 -1.20 -2.72 2.85
CA PHE A 26 -1.13 -2.25 1.47
C PHE A 26 -1.30 -0.74 1.43
N VAL A 27 -0.30 -0.05 0.90
CA VAL A 27 -0.30 1.41 0.78
C VAL A 27 -0.71 1.80 -0.63
N TYR A 28 -1.66 2.72 -0.80
CA TYR A 28 -2.13 3.15 -2.13
C TYR A 28 -2.16 4.68 -2.24
N GLY A 29 -2.04 5.21 -3.45
CA GLY A 29 -2.09 6.66 -3.67
C GLY A 29 -3.43 7.17 -4.22
N ARG A 30 -4.22 6.28 -4.85
CA ARG A 30 -5.51 6.61 -5.45
C ARG A 30 -6.54 5.48 -5.29
N ALA A 31 -7.81 5.84 -5.25
CA ALA A 31 -8.95 4.94 -5.29
C ALA A 31 -10.03 5.53 -6.22
N GLY A 32 -10.91 4.69 -6.76
CA GLY A 32 -12.02 5.12 -7.59
C GLY A 32 -13.08 5.85 -6.76
N GLY A 33 -13.37 7.10 -7.12
CA GLY A 33 -14.33 7.94 -6.41
C GLY A 33 -13.64 9.13 -5.74
N ASP A 34 -13.15 10.05 -6.57
CA ASP A 34 -12.99 11.49 -6.31
C ASP A 34 -12.38 11.93 -4.96
N GLU A 35 -11.43 11.19 -4.41
CA GLU A 35 -10.65 11.70 -3.30
C GLU A 35 -9.45 12.52 -3.78
N ALA A 36 -9.26 13.72 -3.22
CA ALA A 36 -8.13 14.61 -3.53
C ALA A 36 -6.80 13.85 -3.52
N GLY A 37 -6.20 13.70 -4.70
CA GLY A 37 -4.95 12.98 -4.94
C GLY A 37 -3.75 13.91 -5.09
N PRO A 38 -2.56 13.35 -5.32
CA PRO A 38 -1.39 14.16 -5.68
C PRO A 38 -1.64 14.93 -6.98
N THR A 39 -1.07 16.13 -7.08
CA THR A 39 -1.35 17.10 -8.15
C THR A 39 -0.20 17.25 -9.15
N ARG A 40 1.03 16.90 -8.74
CA ARG A 40 2.25 17.03 -9.53
C ARG A 40 2.75 15.69 -10.05
N HIS A 41 2.71 14.66 -9.21
CA HIS A 41 3.16 13.31 -9.56
C HIS A 41 2.02 12.29 -9.51
N PRO A 42 1.92 11.38 -10.48
CA PRO A 42 0.83 10.42 -10.49
C PRO A 42 0.99 9.41 -9.35
N ALA A 43 -0.04 9.25 -8.52
CA ALA A 43 -0.17 8.12 -7.62
C ALA A 43 -0.21 6.82 -8.43
N ARG A 44 0.80 5.95 -8.36
CA ARG A 44 0.91 4.78 -9.25
C ARG A 44 0.09 3.58 -8.79
N GLN A 45 0.04 3.36 -7.47
CA GLN A 45 -0.71 2.28 -6.82
C GLN A 45 -2.20 2.66 -6.63
N ALA A 46 -3.10 1.78 -7.09
CA ALA A 46 -4.54 1.88 -6.86
C ALA A 46 -5.00 0.99 -5.69
N LEU A 47 -6.00 1.44 -4.92
CA LEU A 47 -6.66 0.62 -3.90
C LEU A 47 -7.24 -0.66 -4.51
N GLU A 48 -7.85 -0.56 -5.70
CA GLU A 48 -8.47 -1.67 -6.40
C GLU A 48 -7.46 -2.75 -6.78
N ALA A 49 -6.25 -2.35 -7.18
CA ALA A 49 -5.16 -3.27 -7.46
C ALA A 49 -4.71 -3.98 -6.18
N SER A 50 -4.46 -3.21 -5.12
CA SER A 50 -4.05 -3.73 -3.81
C SER A 50 -5.07 -4.74 -3.25
N ALA A 51 -6.36 -4.41 -3.33
CA ALA A 51 -7.43 -5.30 -2.91
C ALA A 51 -7.56 -6.55 -3.79
N ALA A 52 -7.29 -6.44 -5.10
CA ALA A 52 -7.26 -7.59 -5.99
C ALA A 52 -6.10 -8.53 -5.66
N VAL A 53 -4.90 -7.99 -5.39
CA VAL A 53 -3.72 -8.75 -4.97
C VAL A 53 -4.00 -9.46 -3.63
N ALA A 54 -4.53 -8.77 -2.63
CA ALA A 54 -4.86 -9.39 -1.34
C ALA A 54 -5.81 -10.60 -1.49
N ARG A 55 -6.83 -10.48 -2.36
CA ARG A 55 -7.74 -11.60 -2.67
C ARG A 55 -7.03 -12.72 -3.44
N ALA A 56 -6.22 -12.40 -4.44
CA ALA A 56 -5.50 -13.38 -5.25
C ALA A 56 -4.51 -14.20 -4.41
N HIS A 57 -3.91 -13.59 -3.39
CA HIS A 57 -3.00 -14.26 -2.44
C HIS A 57 -3.72 -15.00 -1.30
N GLY A 58 -5.06 -14.98 -1.25
CA GLY A 58 -5.83 -15.67 -0.21
C GLY A 58 -5.56 -15.15 1.20
N LEU A 59 -5.21 -13.87 1.35
CA LEU A 59 -4.93 -13.28 2.65
C LEU A 59 -6.19 -13.25 3.53
N ASP A 60 -6.03 -13.53 4.82
CA ASP A 60 -7.11 -13.39 5.80
C ASP A 60 -7.57 -11.91 5.84
N PRO A 61 -8.84 -11.61 5.47
CA PRO A 61 -9.34 -10.24 5.43
C PRO A 61 -9.25 -9.52 6.78
N ALA A 62 -9.29 -10.26 7.91
CA ALA A 62 -9.14 -9.67 9.25
C ALA A 62 -7.71 -9.18 9.54
N ARG A 63 -6.74 -9.54 8.69
CA ARG A 63 -5.32 -9.19 8.81
C ARG A 63 -4.83 -8.30 7.67
N VAL A 64 -5.72 -7.76 6.85
CA VAL A 64 -5.37 -6.85 5.76
C VAL A 64 -5.79 -5.43 6.12
N VAL A 65 -4.84 -4.51 6.04
CA VAL A 65 -5.03 -3.07 6.23
C VAL A 65 -4.70 -2.37 4.92
N TYR A 66 -5.57 -1.45 4.50
CA TYR A 66 -5.31 -0.57 3.37
C TYR A 66 -5.13 0.86 3.89
N ALA A 67 -4.01 1.48 3.58
CA ALA A 67 -3.72 2.85 3.99
C ALA A 67 -3.43 3.73 2.77
N ARG A 68 -3.96 4.96 2.79
CA ARG A 68 -3.68 5.92 1.73
C ARG A 68 -2.38 6.67 2.04
N GLN A 69 -1.46 6.68 1.08
CA GLN A 69 -0.24 7.48 1.13
C GLN A 69 -0.59 8.97 1.13
N ASN A 70 0.17 9.77 1.88
CA ASN A 70 -0.01 11.22 1.89
C ASN A 70 0.26 11.80 0.47
N PRO A 71 -0.72 12.49 -0.16
CA PRO A 71 -0.54 13.05 -1.51
C PRO A 71 0.58 14.08 -1.58
N VAL A 72 0.86 14.82 -0.48
CA VAL A 72 1.97 15.77 -0.41
C VAL A 72 3.32 15.04 -0.51
N ALA A 73 3.46 13.87 0.11
CA ALA A 73 4.68 13.08 0.02
C ALA A 73 4.91 12.55 -1.40
N ILE A 74 3.85 12.11 -2.08
CA ILE A 74 3.91 11.68 -3.49
C ILE A 74 4.38 12.85 -4.37
N ASP A 75 3.79 14.03 -4.18
CA ASP A 75 4.18 15.25 -4.91
C ASP A 75 5.62 15.71 -4.61
N ALA A 76 6.15 15.37 -3.43
CA ALA A 76 7.54 15.58 -3.05
C ALA A 76 8.50 14.49 -3.57
N GLY A 77 8.00 13.46 -4.27
CA GLY A 77 8.81 12.42 -4.92
C GLY A 77 8.72 11.03 -4.30
N ALA A 78 7.90 10.82 -3.27
CA ALA A 78 7.63 9.48 -2.72
C ALA A 78 6.65 8.71 -3.62
N PHE A 79 7.12 8.28 -4.80
CA PHE A 79 6.30 7.58 -5.79
C PHE A 79 5.91 6.15 -5.37
N HIS A 80 6.59 5.60 -4.35
CA HIS A 80 6.32 4.33 -3.67
C HIS A 80 6.41 4.53 -2.14
N ASN A 81 5.82 3.61 -1.37
CA ASN A 81 5.86 3.63 0.09
C ASN A 81 7.28 3.40 0.64
N ASP A 82 8.04 2.50 0.02
CA ASP A 82 9.41 2.15 0.40
C ASP A 82 10.43 3.31 0.32
N VAL A 83 10.05 4.43 -0.29
CA VAL A 83 10.83 5.68 -0.28
C VAL A 83 10.72 6.40 1.08
N VAL A 84 9.65 6.17 1.84
CA VAL A 84 9.34 6.93 3.08
C VAL A 84 9.06 6.07 4.31
N SER A 85 8.78 4.78 4.15
CA SER A 85 8.56 3.87 5.26
C SER A 85 9.00 2.45 4.93
N VAL A 86 9.28 1.65 5.96
CA VAL A 86 9.68 0.25 5.81
C VAL A 86 9.31 -0.54 7.06
N ALA A 87 8.59 -1.64 6.92
CA ALA A 87 8.28 -2.52 8.04
C ALA A 87 9.28 -3.67 8.20
N ASN A 88 9.57 -4.01 9.45
CA ASN A 88 10.18 -5.28 9.80
C ASN A 88 9.70 -5.78 11.17
N ARG A 89 9.06 -6.96 11.17
CA ARG A 89 8.45 -7.55 12.36
C ARG A 89 7.48 -6.57 13.03
N HIS A 90 7.78 -6.10 14.24
CA HIS A 90 6.90 -5.24 15.03
C HIS A 90 7.25 -3.75 14.90
N VAL A 91 8.13 -3.41 13.97
CA VAL A 91 8.61 -2.05 13.70
C VAL A 91 8.13 -1.63 12.31
N LEU A 92 7.71 -0.37 12.20
CA LEU A 92 7.34 0.36 10.99
C LEU A 92 7.92 1.76 11.08
#